data_AF-A0A8H4JYJ8-F1
#
_entry.id   AF-A0A8H4JYJ8-F1
#
_cell.length_a   1.000
_cell.length_b   1.000
_cell.length_c   1.000
_cell.angle_alpha   90.00
_cell.angle_beta   90.00
_cell.angle_gamma   90.00
#
_symmetry.space_group_name_H-M   'P 1'
#
loop_
_entity.id
_entity.type
_entity.pdbx_description
1 polymer ?
#
loop_
_entity_poly.entity_id
_entity_poly.type
_entity_poly.pdbx_seq_one_letter_code
_entity_poly.pdbx_strand_id
1 'polypeptide(L)'
;MVAASSSQLFRMARNPDSRNTAIMATVECLENLREAITVPTFGNEGVTILPTTLMLATTCVCAGDTVTFRKHLNGALNIVQRDKSRYSLDPLWWLSLKWLVHLLLMNRLSGLPLPTRQRRGFIDWDFLLTCMPDLGRIDVTSGFSRELVAALDMVCELSEPSCIDTEAASPSRNESLGKEASVRHLEDQLIKLRSKQAPTVRDLVFRTELESSHRLFIDATLLCLYRRVDELPKDDIKVQTAVDSIIKSLEKIEKQSRVHAQLLWPLLSAGCESTTSSQRTIIMERMEIMATRGLGSYENVLEFMKNYWMNGGDLRWDVFAKQTGKDLVLF
;
A
#
# COMPACT_ATOMS: atom_id res chain seq x y z
N MET A 1 -20.05 -6.46 -4.61
CA MET A 1 -19.32 -7.66 -5.08
C MET A 1 -19.43 -7.86 -6.59
N VAL A 2 -20.65 -7.86 -7.16
CA VAL A 2 -20.85 -8.00 -8.62
C VAL A 2 -20.04 -6.98 -9.43
N ALA A 3 -20.06 -5.71 -9.03
CA ALA A 3 -19.24 -4.67 -9.64
C ALA A 3 -17.74 -5.06 -9.72
N ALA A 4 -17.18 -5.54 -8.61
CA ALA A 4 -15.76 -5.91 -8.51
C ALA A 4 -15.43 -7.12 -9.40
N SER A 5 -16.21 -8.20 -9.32
CA SER A 5 -15.96 -9.43 -10.09
C SER A 5 -16.16 -9.23 -11.59
N SER A 6 -17.21 -8.53 -12.01
CA SER A 6 -17.46 -8.21 -13.42
C SER A 6 -16.39 -7.26 -13.99
N SER A 7 -15.93 -6.29 -13.19
CA SER A 7 -14.84 -5.39 -13.55
C SER A 7 -13.52 -6.14 -13.74
N GLN A 8 -13.20 -7.10 -12.86
CA GLN A 8 -12.02 -7.96 -13.02
C GLN A 8 -12.14 -8.87 -14.25
N LEU A 9 -13.29 -9.51 -14.45
CA LEU A 9 -13.53 -10.37 -15.61
C LEU A 9 -13.38 -9.60 -16.93
N PHE A 10 -13.85 -8.35 -16.98
CA PHE A 10 -13.63 -7.48 -18.14
C PHE A 10 -12.14 -7.26 -18.41
N ARG A 11 -11.32 -7.02 -17.39
CA ARG A 11 -9.87 -6.83 -17.59
C ARG A 11 -9.16 -8.11 -18.02
N MET A 12 -9.55 -9.26 -17.48
CA MET A 12 -8.94 -10.56 -17.81
C MET A 12 -9.33 -11.03 -19.22
N ALA A 13 -10.62 -10.95 -19.57
CA ALA A 13 -11.16 -11.58 -20.78
C ALA A 13 -11.57 -10.58 -21.87
N ARG A 14 -11.46 -9.26 -21.61
CA ARG A 14 -11.95 -8.18 -22.49
C ARG A 14 -13.42 -8.34 -22.90
N ASN A 15 -14.23 -8.99 -22.05
CA ASN A 15 -15.65 -9.28 -22.30
C ASN A 15 -16.52 -8.00 -22.15
N PRO A 16 -17.16 -7.49 -23.22
CA PRO A 16 -17.96 -6.26 -23.15
C PRO A 16 -19.17 -6.35 -22.21
N ASP A 17 -19.79 -7.52 -22.07
CA ASP A 17 -20.98 -7.70 -21.22
C ASP A 17 -20.61 -7.55 -19.75
N SER A 18 -19.45 -8.07 -19.34
CA SER A 18 -18.99 -7.90 -17.96
C SER A 18 -18.63 -6.45 -17.65
N ARG A 19 -18.25 -5.64 -18.65
CA ARG A 19 -18.08 -4.19 -18.46
C ARG A 19 -19.42 -3.51 -18.15
N ASN A 20 -20.47 -3.82 -18.91
CA ASN A 20 -21.79 -3.24 -18.69
C ASN A 20 -22.36 -3.64 -17.32
N THR A 21 -22.24 -4.92 -16.97
CA THR A 21 -22.64 -5.43 -15.65
C THR A 21 -21.85 -4.74 -14.52
N ALA A 22 -20.56 -4.52 -14.70
CA ALA A 22 -19.75 -3.81 -13.71
C ALA A 22 -20.22 -2.37 -13.48
N ILE A 23 -20.55 -1.65 -14.56
CA ILE A 23 -21.04 -0.27 -14.49
C ILE A 23 -22.40 -0.24 -13.79
N MET A 24 -23.36 -1.06 -14.21
CA MET A 24 -24.70 -1.10 -13.62
C MET A 24 -24.65 -1.43 -12.12
N ALA A 25 -23.91 -2.48 -11.75
CA ALA A 25 -23.75 -2.88 -10.35
C ALA A 25 -23.01 -1.82 -9.51
N THR A 26 -22.13 -1.00 -10.12
CA THR A 26 -21.47 0.10 -9.41
C THR A 26 -22.46 1.22 -9.12
N VAL A 27 -23.29 1.60 -10.09
CA VAL A 27 -24.31 2.65 -9.93
C VAL A 27 -25.30 2.25 -8.84
N GLU A 28 -25.86 1.04 -8.91
CA GLU A 28 -26.78 0.51 -7.91
C GLU A 28 -26.15 0.48 -6.51
N CYS A 29 -24.89 0.05 -6.40
CA CYS A 29 -24.14 0.06 -5.14
C CYS A 29 -24.01 1.47 -4.55
N LEU A 30 -23.74 2.48 -5.38
CA LEU A 30 -23.61 3.87 -4.92
C LEU A 30 -24.94 4.45 -4.45
N GLU A 31 -26.04 4.12 -5.12
CA GLU A 31 -27.40 4.53 -4.73
C GLU A 31 -27.76 3.95 -3.36
N ASN A 32 -27.59 2.64 -3.18
CA ASN A 32 -27.84 1.94 -1.92
C ASN A 32 -26.93 2.45 -0.79
N LEU A 33 -25.64 2.69 -1.09
CA LEU A 33 -24.69 3.24 -0.11
C LEU A 33 -25.09 4.64 0.33
N ARG A 34 -25.54 5.49 -0.60
CA ARG A 34 -26.02 6.84 -0.30
C ARG A 34 -27.24 6.78 0.61
N GLU A 35 -28.22 5.94 0.30
CA GLU A 35 -29.41 5.74 1.13
C GLU A 35 -29.00 5.29 2.55
N ALA A 36 -28.21 4.23 2.66
CA ALA A 36 -27.74 3.67 3.93
C ALA A 36 -26.96 4.67 4.80
N ILE A 37 -26.20 5.59 4.19
CA ILE A 37 -25.48 6.65 4.92
C ILE A 37 -26.43 7.72 5.46
N THR A 38 -27.51 8.03 4.75
CA THR A 38 -28.44 9.11 5.08
C THR A 38 -29.55 8.71 6.06
N VAL A 39 -29.89 7.42 6.14
CA VAL A 39 -31.01 6.94 6.96
C VAL A 39 -30.55 6.61 8.40
N PRO A 40 -31.08 7.29 9.45
CA PRO A 40 -30.63 7.11 10.84
C PRO A 40 -30.88 5.71 11.43
N THR A 41 -31.82 4.95 10.88
CA THR A 41 -32.34 3.68 11.41
C THR A 41 -31.63 2.43 10.87
N PHE A 42 -30.51 2.56 10.14
CA PHE A 42 -29.74 1.46 9.57
C PHE A 42 -28.97 0.61 10.63
N GLY A 43 -29.56 0.42 11.82
CA GLY A 43 -28.93 -0.07 13.05
C GLY A 43 -28.33 -1.48 12.97
N ASN A 44 -28.74 -2.31 12.01
CA ASN A 44 -28.21 -3.68 11.84
C ASN A 44 -27.37 -3.86 10.56
N GLU A 45 -27.54 -3.03 9.53
CA GLU A 45 -26.81 -3.15 8.26
C GLU A 45 -25.63 -2.17 8.14
N GLY A 46 -25.54 -1.17 9.02
CA GLY A 46 -24.51 -0.13 8.95
C GLY A 46 -23.07 -0.66 9.03
N VAL A 47 -22.85 -1.85 9.60
CA VAL A 47 -21.52 -2.49 9.61
C VAL A 47 -21.02 -2.85 8.21
N THR A 48 -21.93 -3.01 7.24
CA THR A 48 -21.59 -3.33 5.84
C THR A 48 -21.18 -2.10 5.02
N ILE A 49 -21.41 -0.89 5.52
CA ILE A 49 -21.09 0.36 4.80
C ILE A 49 -19.58 0.49 4.58
N LEU A 50 -18.78 0.23 5.62
CA LEU A 50 -17.32 0.29 5.53
C LEU A 50 -16.74 -0.73 4.53
N PRO A 51 -16.99 -2.04 4.64
CA PRO A 51 -16.47 -3.02 3.68
C PRO A 51 -16.98 -2.76 2.25
N THR A 52 -18.22 -2.28 2.08
CA THR A 52 -18.74 -1.92 0.75
C THR A 52 -17.98 -0.74 0.15
N THR A 53 -17.73 0.30 0.94
CA THR A 53 -16.94 1.47 0.53
C THR A 53 -15.50 1.08 0.19
N LEU A 54 -14.88 0.22 1.00
CA LEU A 54 -13.54 -0.28 0.76
C LEU A 54 -13.47 -1.18 -0.48
N MET A 55 -14.49 -2.00 -0.74
CA MET A 55 -14.56 -2.81 -1.96
C MET A 55 -14.65 -1.94 -3.22
N LEU A 56 -15.40 -0.84 -3.17
CA LEU A 56 -15.41 0.17 -4.25
C LEU A 56 -14.03 0.80 -4.44
N ALA A 57 -13.37 1.21 -3.35
CA ALA A 57 -12.00 1.73 -3.40
C ALA A 57 -11.04 0.72 -4.05
N THR A 58 -11.02 -0.53 -3.57
CA THR A 58 -10.20 -1.62 -4.13
C THR A 58 -10.51 -1.88 -5.60
N THR A 59 -11.78 -1.82 -6.01
CA THR A 59 -12.16 -1.99 -7.41
C THR A 59 -11.60 -0.87 -8.30
N CYS A 60 -11.67 0.38 -7.84
CA CYS A 60 -11.12 1.53 -8.56
C CYS A 60 -9.60 1.42 -8.71
N VAL A 61 -8.87 1.11 -7.63
CA VAL A 61 -7.40 0.99 -7.71
C VAL A 61 -6.98 -0.19 -8.59
N CYS A 62 -7.66 -1.34 -8.50
CA CYS A 62 -7.43 -2.47 -9.42
C CYS A 62 -7.75 -2.13 -10.88
N ALA A 63 -8.60 -1.14 -11.13
CA ALA A 63 -8.90 -0.63 -12.46
C ALA A 63 -7.94 0.50 -12.91
N GLY A 64 -7.02 0.94 -12.04
CA GLY A 64 -6.14 2.07 -12.30
C GLY A 64 -6.78 3.46 -12.13
N ASP A 65 -8.01 3.55 -11.59
CA ASP A 65 -8.69 4.81 -11.31
C ASP A 65 -8.32 5.33 -9.91
N THR A 66 -7.20 6.05 -9.87
CA THR A 66 -6.63 6.63 -8.64
C THR A 66 -7.51 7.73 -8.05
N VAL A 67 -8.20 8.50 -8.90
CA VAL A 67 -9.03 9.64 -8.49
C VAL A 67 -10.27 9.16 -7.73
N THR A 68 -11.00 8.19 -8.29
CA THR A 68 -12.20 7.64 -7.66
C THR A 68 -11.83 6.77 -6.45
N PHE A 69 -10.71 6.04 -6.52
CA PHE A 69 -10.15 5.34 -5.36
C PHE A 69 -10.03 6.26 -4.13
N ARG A 70 -9.41 7.44 -4.28
CA ARG A 70 -9.23 8.37 -3.15
C ARG A 70 -10.54 8.92 -2.61
N LYS A 71 -11.54 9.13 -3.47
CA LYS A 71 -12.89 9.54 -3.01
C LYS A 71 -13.50 8.48 -2.09
N HIS A 72 -13.42 7.20 -2.47
CA HIS A 72 -13.91 6.10 -1.65
C HIS A 72 -13.07 5.91 -0.37
N LEU A 73 -11.75 6.04 -0.46
CA LEU A 73 -10.86 5.96 0.72
C LEU A 73 -11.20 7.05 1.75
N ASN A 74 -11.48 8.28 1.30
CA ASN A 74 -11.94 9.36 2.17
C ASN A 74 -13.32 9.06 2.79
N GLY A 75 -14.24 8.50 2.00
CA GLY A 75 -15.53 8.04 2.50
C GLY A 75 -15.37 7.02 3.62
N ALA A 76 -14.46 6.05 3.46
CA ALA A 76 -14.15 5.04 4.48
C ALA A 76 -13.62 5.66 5.77
N LEU A 77 -12.72 6.64 5.69
CA LEU A 77 -12.23 7.37 6.87
C LEU A 77 -13.36 8.10 7.61
N ASN A 78 -14.26 8.77 6.89
CA ASN A 78 -15.42 9.44 7.49
C ASN A 78 -16.35 8.43 8.21
N ILE A 79 -16.55 7.25 7.64
CA ILE A 79 -17.34 6.17 8.25
C ILE A 79 -16.67 5.70 9.55
N VAL A 80 -15.35 5.48 9.54
CA VAL A 80 -14.61 5.08 10.75
C VAL A 80 -14.69 6.14 11.84
N GLN A 81 -14.56 7.42 11.51
CA GLN A 81 -14.69 8.49 12.50
C GLN A 81 -16.08 8.56 13.12
N ARG A 82 -17.13 8.35 12.32
CA ARG A 82 -18.52 8.35 12.79
C ARG A 82 -18.85 7.13 13.65
N ASP A 83 -18.43 5.94 13.22
CA ASP A 83 -18.91 4.65 13.76
C ASP A 83 -17.84 3.89 14.58
N LYS A 84 -16.71 4.54 14.90
CA LYS A 84 -15.52 3.99 15.60
C LYS A 84 -15.82 2.98 16.71
N SER A 85 -16.70 3.34 17.64
CA SER A 85 -17.09 2.54 18.81
C SER A 85 -18.35 1.71 18.59
N ARG A 86 -19.09 1.96 17.50
CA ARG A 86 -20.42 1.39 17.26
C ARG A 86 -20.37 -0.09 16.90
N TYR A 87 -19.33 -0.49 16.17
CA TYR A 87 -19.16 -1.85 15.63
C TYR A 87 -17.90 -2.55 16.17
N SER A 88 -17.39 -2.14 17.34
CA SER A 88 -16.12 -2.63 17.90
C SER A 88 -16.12 -4.13 18.26
N LEU A 89 -17.28 -4.79 18.29
CA LEU A 89 -17.38 -6.23 18.52
C LEU A 89 -17.57 -7.04 17.22
N ASP A 90 -17.73 -6.36 16.08
CA ASP A 90 -18.05 -7.01 14.81
C ASP A 90 -16.77 -7.46 14.05
N PRO A 91 -16.62 -8.75 13.69
CA PRO A 91 -15.44 -9.23 12.98
C PRO A 91 -15.25 -8.63 11.58
N LEU A 92 -16.34 -8.34 10.85
CA LEU A 92 -16.29 -7.73 9.52
C LEU A 92 -15.81 -6.28 9.62
N TRP A 93 -16.20 -5.56 10.67
CA TRP A 93 -15.65 -4.23 10.96
C TRP A 93 -14.14 -4.29 11.17
N TRP A 94 -13.65 -5.20 12.02
CA TRP A 94 -12.21 -5.36 12.28
C TRP A 94 -11.42 -5.75 11.02
N LEU A 95 -11.95 -6.67 10.21
CA LEU A 95 -11.35 -7.03 8.92
C LEU A 95 -11.27 -5.82 7.98
N SER A 96 -12.34 -5.00 7.95
CA SER A 96 -12.40 -3.78 7.15
C SER A 96 -11.38 -2.74 7.60
N LEU A 97 -11.17 -2.58 8.92
CA LEU A 97 -10.14 -1.68 9.45
C LEU A 97 -8.73 -2.10 9.03
N LYS A 98 -8.41 -3.40 9.11
CA LYS A 98 -7.11 -3.91 8.63
C LYS A 98 -6.89 -3.61 7.15
N TRP A 99 -7.94 -3.78 6.35
CA TRP A 99 -7.87 -3.47 4.92
C TRP A 99 -7.73 -1.97 4.64
N LEU A 100 -8.45 -1.14 5.39
CA LEU A 100 -8.30 0.32 5.34
C LEU A 100 -6.86 0.74 5.67
N VAL A 101 -6.24 0.18 6.72
CA VAL A 101 -4.83 0.44 7.07
C VAL A 101 -3.92 0.15 5.88
N HIS A 102 -4.10 -0.99 5.23
CA HIS A 102 -3.31 -1.36 4.06
C HIS A 102 -3.45 -0.33 2.92
N LEU A 103 -4.69 0.03 2.55
CA LEU A 103 -4.93 1.02 1.49
C LEU A 103 -4.38 2.42 1.83
N LEU A 104 -4.49 2.85 3.10
CA LEU A 104 -3.96 4.13 3.55
C LEU A 104 -2.43 4.16 3.44
N LEU A 105 -1.75 3.12 3.93
CA LEU A 105 -0.30 3.01 3.84
C LEU A 105 0.17 3.01 2.38
N MET A 106 -0.46 2.21 1.51
CA MET A 106 -0.06 2.17 0.09
C MET A 106 -0.28 3.53 -0.60
N ASN A 107 -1.36 4.24 -0.28
CA ASN A 107 -1.58 5.60 -0.79
C ASN A 107 -0.50 6.58 -0.29
N ARG A 108 -0.10 6.53 0.99
CA ARG A 108 0.99 7.38 1.53
C ARG A 108 2.34 7.06 0.90
N LEU A 109 2.71 5.78 0.82
CA LEU A 109 3.99 5.33 0.26
C LEU A 109 4.14 5.65 -1.22
N SER A 110 3.02 5.79 -1.94
CA SER A 110 2.98 6.26 -3.32
C SER A 110 3.44 7.73 -3.49
N GLY A 111 3.75 8.44 -2.39
CA GLY A 111 4.28 9.80 -2.42
C GLY A 111 3.21 10.87 -2.64
N LEU A 112 1.95 10.50 -2.41
CA LEU A 112 0.79 11.36 -2.61
C LEU A 112 0.31 11.89 -1.26
N PRO A 113 0.08 13.21 -1.16
CA PRO A 113 -0.41 13.79 0.08
C PRO A 113 -1.78 13.21 0.40
N LEU A 114 -2.02 12.96 1.68
CA LEU A 114 -3.38 12.79 2.18
C LEU A 114 -4.19 14.06 1.80
N PRO A 115 -5.46 13.93 1.40
CA PRO A 115 -6.23 15.04 0.84
C PRO A 115 -6.17 16.30 1.72
N THR A 116 -5.99 17.44 1.06
CA THR A 116 -5.50 18.74 1.56
C THR A 116 -6.28 19.39 2.72
N ARG A 117 -7.38 18.78 3.20
CA ARG A 117 -8.09 19.20 4.42
C ARG A 117 -7.68 18.42 5.69
N GLN A 118 -6.69 17.54 5.60
CA GLN A 118 -6.35 16.55 6.64
C GLN A 118 -4.89 16.65 7.09
N ARG A 119 -4.46 17.83 7.55
CA ARG A 119 -3.21 17.95 8.34
C ARG A 119 -3.36 17.15 9.64
N ARG A 120 -2.25 16.54 10.10
CA ARG A 120 -2.03 15.84 11.39
C ARG A 120 -3.28 15.70 12.29
N GLY A 121 -3.75 14.46 12.47
CA GLY A 121 -4.78 14.10 13.46
C GLY A 121 -6.11 13.59 12.88
N PHE A 122 -6.31 13.58 11.56
CA PHE A 122 -7.52 13.02 10.95
C PHE A 122 -7.51 11.48 10.93
N ILE A 123 -6.34 10.88 10.68
CA ILE A 123 -6.15 9.44 10.81
C ILE A 123 -5.72 9.16 12.23
N ASP A 124 -6.59 8.52 12.99
CA ASP A 124 -6.29 8.03 14.34
C ASP A 124 -5.50 6.71 14.22
N TRP A 125 -4.18 6.84 13.99
CA TRP A 125 -3.29 5.69 13.84
C TRP A 125 -3.25 4.83 15.10
N ASP A 126 -3.36 5.42 16.28
CA ASP A 126 -3.41 4.67 17.54
C ASP A 126 -4.62 3.73 17.57
N PHE A 127 -5.80 4.24 17.17
CA PHE A 127 -6.98 3.41 17.01
C PHE A 127 -6.81 2.37 15.90
N LEU A 128 -6.34 2.74 14.71
CA LEU A 128 -6.18 1.80 13.61
C LEU A 128 -5.19 0.70 13.96
N LEU A 129 -4.13 0.99 14.72
CA LEU A 129 -3.20 -0.01 15.22
C LEU A 129 -3.83 -1.01 16.20
N THR A 130 -4.98 -0.68 16.82
CA THR A 130 -5.73 -1.66 17.64
C THR A 130 -6.34 -2.78 16.81
N CYS A 131 -6.55 -2.60 15.50
CA CYS A 131 -7.05 -3.67 14.63
C CYS A 131 -5.97 -4.65 14.21
N MET A 132 -4.69 -4.29 14.37
CA MET A 132 -3.57 -5.14 14.02
C MET A 132 -3.40 -6.26 15.06
N PRO A 133 -2.88 -7.43 14.66
CA PRO A 133 -2.71 -8.54 15.59
C PRO A 133 -1.73 -8.19 16.72
N ASP A 134 -1.76 -9.00 17.78
CA ASP A 134 -0.83 -8.88 18.90
C ASP A 134 0.64 -8.83 18.44
N LEU A 135 1.47 -8.20 19.28
CA LEU A 135 2.90 -8.06 19.04
C LEU A 135 3.53 -9.39 18.65
N GLY A 136 4.44 -9.35 17.68
CA GLY A 136 5.12 -10.53 17.17
C GLY A 136 4.37 -11.33 16.10
N ARG A 137 3.09 -11.04 15.80
CA ARG A 137 2.31 -11.80 14.80
C ARG A 137 2.22 -11.10 13.45
N ILE A 138 2.18 -11.90 12.39
CA ILE A 138 1.87 -11.45 11.02
C ILE A 138 0.38 -11.68 10.75
N ASP A 139 -0.31 -10.62 10.32
CA ASP A 139 -1.71 -10.68 9.92
C ASP A 139 -1.84 -11.45 8.59
N VAL A 140 -2.73 -12.44 8.59
CA VAL A 140 -2.93 -13.31 7.42
C VAL A 140 -3.65 -12.64 6.25
N THR A 141 -4.28 -11.48 6.48
CA THR A 141 -5.05 -10.76 5.46
C THR A 141 -4.17 -9.78 4.70
N SER A 142 -3.34 -9.03 5.43
CA SER A 142 -2.49 -7.94 4.90
C SER A 142 -1.02 -8.32 4.75
N GLY A 143 -0.57 -9.42 5.37
CA GLY A 143 0.85 -9.73 5.49
C GLY A 143 1.63 -8.81 6.44
N PHE A 144 0.95 -7.92 7.16
CA PHE A 144 1.58 -6.96 8.05
C PHE A 144 1.57 -7.41 9.51
N SER A 145 2.63 -7.04 10.22
CA SER A 145 2.64 -7.04 11.69
C SER A 145 2.34 -5.62 12.17
N ARG A 146 1.88 -5.47 13.41
CA ARG A 146 1.62 -4.15 14.00
C ARG A 146 2.85 -3.24 13.94
N GLU A 147 4.02 -3.82 14.18
CA GLU A 147 5.31 -3.15 14.18
C GLU A 147 5.74 -2.74 12.77
N LEU A 148 5.43 -3.56 11.76
CA LEU A 148 5.65 -3.16 10.36
C LEU A 148 4.73 -2.00 9.95
N VAL A 149 3.46 -2.00 10.37
CA VAL A 149 2.56 -0.85 10.12
C VAL A 149 3.13 0.43 10.74
N ALA A 150 3.59 0.37 11.99
CA ALA A 150 4.21 1.50 12.65
C ALA A 150 5.50 1.96 11.93
N ALA A 151 6.32 1.02 11.45
CA ALA A 151 7.54 1.34 10.70
C ALA A 151 7.24 1.98 9.33
N LEU A 152 6.23 1.49 8.60
CA LEU A 152 5.77 2.05 7.34
C LEU A 152 5.21 3.47 7.52
N ASP A 153 4.47 3.70 8.59
CA ASP A 153 3.95 5.02 8.92
C ASP A 153 5.10 6.00 9.27
N MET A 154 6.04 5.54 10.10
CA MET A 154 7.21 6.33 10.49
C MET A 154 8.09 6.70 9.30
N VAL A 155 8.32 5.79 8.34
CA VAL A 155 9.10 6.14 7.14
C VAL A 155 8.38 7.18 6.29
N CYS A 156 7.05 7.14 6.22
CA CYS A 156 6.28 8.18 5.53
C CYS A 156 6.50 9.54 6.19
N GLU A 157 6.36 9.64 7.51
CA GLU A 157 6.60 10.88 8.27
C GLU A 157 8.03 11.43 8.08
N LEU A 158 9.03 10.55 8.07
CA LEU A 158 10.43 10.95 7.86
C LEU A 158 10.73 11.39 6.41
N SER A 159 9.96 10.88 5.45
CA SER A 159 10.11 11.17 4.01
C SER A 159 9.31 12.38 3.54
N GLU A 160 8.32 12.83 4.32
CA GLU A 160 7.52 14.01 3.99
C GLU A 160 8.38 15.29 4.17
N PRO A 161 8.36 16.21 3.19
CA PRO A 161 9.01 17.50 3.37
C PRO A 161 8.36 18.23 4.53
N SER A 162 9.18 18.71 5.47
CA SER A 162 8.73 19.50 6.61
C SER A 162 7.91 20.68 6.10
N CYS A 163 6.61 20.72 6.41
CA CYS A 163 5.70 21.83 6.03
C CYS A 163 6.01 23.12 6.82
N ILE A 164 7.28 23.53 6.89
CA ILE A 164 7.67 24.87 7.34
C ILE A 164 7.77 25.74 6.09
N ASP A 165 6.60 26.08 5.54
CA ASP A 165 6.46 27.26 4.69
C ASP A 165 6.48 28.49 5.60
N THR A 166 7.67 28.89 6.05
CA THR A 166 7.99 30.29 6.38
C THR A 166 9.51 30.45 6.44
N GLU A 167 10.04 31.09 5.40
CA GLU A 167 11.27 31.89 5.37
C GLU A 167 12.37 31.59 6.43
N ALA A 168 13.49 31.05 5.94
CA ALA A 168 14.83 31.26 6.52
C ALA A 168 15.14 30.70 7.93
N ALA A 169 14.57 29.56 8.33
CA ALA A 169 15.12 28.79 9.46
C ALA A 169 15.84 27.53 8.95
N SER A 170 17.17 27.53 8.99
CA SER A 170 17.94 26.28 8.92
C SER A 170 17.46 25.36 10.05
N PRO A 171 17.26 24.04 9.80
CA PRO A 171 16.85 23.12 10.86
C PRO A 171 17.82 23.25 12.04
N SER A 172 17.27 23.40 13.24
CA SER A 172 18.11 23.55 14.43
C SER A 172 18.95 22.28 14.61
N ARG A 173 20.17 22.42 15.14
CA ARG A 173 21.09 21.27 15.35
C ARG A 173 20.48 20.14 16.20
N ASN A 174 19.50 20.46 17.04
CA ASN A 174 18.77 19.47 17.84
C ASN A 174 17.72 18.69 17.02
N GLU A 175 17.07 19.32 16.03
CA GLU A 175 16.13 18.65 15.13
C GLU A 175 16.83 17.69 14.16
N SER A 176 18.01 18.07 13.66
CA SER A 176 18.82 17.19 12.81
C SER A 176 19.30 15.95 13.57
N LEU A 177 19.79 16.13 14.80
CA LEU A 177 20.21 15.02 15.68
C LEU A 177 19.03 14.10 16.04
N GLY A 178 17.84 14.67 16.29
CA GLY A 178 16.62 13.91 16.53
C GLY A 178 16.22 13.06 15.32
N LYS A 179 16.26 13.64 14.11
CA LYS A 179 15.95 12.93 12.86
C LYS A 179 16.93 11.79 12.61
N GLU A 180 18.24 12.02 12.76
CA GLU A 180 19.25 10.97 12.60
C GLU A 180 19.06 9.81 13.59
N ALA A 181 18.75 10.12 14.86
CA ALA A 181 18.46 9.10 15.86
C ALA A 181 17.22 8.29 15.50
N SER A 182 16.15 8.95 15.03
CA SER A 182 14.93 8.27 14.54
C SER A 182 15.19 7.37 13.33
N VAL A 183 16.01 7.82 12.38
CA VAL A 183 16.39 7.03 11.19
C VAL A 183 17.12 5.76 11.60
N ARG A 184 18.17 5.87 12.43
CA ARG A 184 18.94 4.70 12.91
C ARG A 184 18.06 3.75 13.70
N HIS A 185 17.20 4.29 14.57
CA HIS A 185 16.27 3.49 15.34
C HIS A 185 15.29 2.72 14.45
N LEU A 186 14.76 3.36 13.41
CA LEU A 186 13.85 2.73 12.45
C LEU A 186 14.57 1.63 11.64
N GLU A 187 15.80 1.89 11.18
CA GLU A 187 16.63 0.90 10.48
C GLU A 187 16.86 -0.34 11.36
N ASP A 188 17.28 -0.16 12.63
CA ASP A 188 17.50 -1.26 13.57
C ASP A 188 16.21 -2.05 13.86
N GLN A 189 15.07 -1.36 13.99
CA GLN A 189 13.78 -2.01 14.17
C GLN A 189 13.43 -2.88 12.95
N LEU A 190 13.53 -2.33 11.73
CA LEU A 190 13.23 -3.05 10.49
C LEU A 190 14.10 -4.30 10.33
N ILE A 191 15.40 -4.20 10.63
CA ILE A 191 16.32 -5.35 10.60
C ILE A 191 15.85 -6.45 11.55
N LYS A 192 15.42 -6.11 12.78
CA LYS A 192 14.91 -7.09 13.75
C LYS A 192 13.63 -7.77 13.26
N LEU A 193 12.74 -7.02 12.60
CA LEU A 193 11.46 -7.53 12.09
C LEU A 193 11.63 -8.60 11.00
N ARG A 194 12.76 -8.65 10.29
CA ARG A 194 13.02 -9.68 9.26
C ARG A 194 12.93 -11.12 9.77
N SER A 195 13.19 -11.31 11.07
CA SER A 195 13.17 -12.62 11.73
C SER A 195 11.76 -13.10 12.13
N LYS A 196 10.73 -12.27 11.94
CA LYS A 196 9.35 -12.63 12.27
C LYS A 196 8.83 -13.82 11.49
N GLN A 197 8.00 -14.61 12.16
CA GLN A 197 7.40 -15.83 11.64
C GLN A 197 5.88 -15.80 11.81
N ALA A 198 5.18 -16.64 11.05
CA ALA A 198 3.73 -16.81 11.11
C ALA A 198 3.35 -18.22 11.61
N PRO A 199 3.72 -18.60 12.86
CA PRO A 199 3.57 -19.98 13.34
C PRO A 199 2.11 -20.46 13.38
N THR A 200 1.14 -19.53 13.44
CA THR A 200 -0.29 -19.85 13.48
C THR A 200 -0.87 -20.30 12.14
N VAL A 201 -0.17 -20.06 11.02
CA VAL A 201 -0.60 -20.50 9.68
C VAL A 201 -0.18 -21.94 9.49
N ARG A 202 -1.11 -22.90 9.35
CA ARG A 202 -0.76 -24.34 9.27
C ARG A 202 -0.16 -24.76 7.92
N ASP A 203 -0.65 -24.17 6.84
CA ASP A 203 -0.12 -24.40 5.49
C ASP A 203 1.31 -23.87 5.39
N LEU A 204 2.27 -24.77 5.18
CA LEU A 204 3.70 -24.46 5.15
C LEU A 204 4.08 -23.59 3.95
N VAL A 205 3.42 -23.81 2.80
CA VAL A 205 3.67 -23.03 1.59
C VAL A 205 3.16 -21.62 1.84
N PHE A 206 1.88 -21.48 2.19
CA PHE A 206 1.30 -20.16 2.46
C PHE A 206 2.00 -19.43 3.62
N ARG A 207 2.46 -20.14 4.66
CA ARG A 207 3.27 -19.55 5.73
C ARG A 207 4.57 -18.95 5.19
N THR A 208 5.30 -19.71 4.38
CA THR A 208 6.57 -19.26 3.77
C THR A 208 6.35 -18.05 2.87
N GLU A 209 5.28 -18.05 2.09
CA GLU A 209 4.91 -16.93 1.22
C GLU A 209 4.52 -15.68 2.01
N LEU A 210 3.74 -15.85 3.09
CA LEU A 210 3.33 -14.76 3.97
C LEU A 210 4.53 -14.13 4.68
N GLU A 211 5.45 -14.94 5.20
CA GLU A 211 6.71 -14.47 5.82
C GLU A 211 7.62 -13.78 4.80
N SER A 212 7.68 -14.30 3.57
CA SER A 212 8.48 -13.69 2.49
C SER A 212 7.88 -12.35 2.03
N SER A 213 6.55 -12.24 1.96
CA SER A 213 5.85 -10.98 1.74
C SER A 213 6.13 -9.98 2.86
N HIS A 214 6.09 -10.43 4.12
CA HIS A 214 6.44 -9.58 5.25
C HIS A 214 7.85 -8.98 5.10
N ARG A 215 8.83 -9.81 4.72
CA ARG A 215 10.21 -9.38 4.46
C ARG A 215 10.32 -8.42 3.27
N LEU A 216 9.58 -8.66 2.18
CA LEU A 216 9.51 -7.78 1.02
C LEU A 216 9.11 -6.35 1.42
N PHE A 217 8.08 -6.21 2.26
CA PHE A 217 7.66 -4.90 2.75
C PHE A 217 8.71 -4.26 3.67
N ILE A 218 9.37 -5.03 4.54
CA ILE A 218 10.47 -4.53 5.37
C ILE A 218 11.60 -3.98 4.50
N ASP A 219 12.05 -4.74 3.51
CA ASP A 219 13.16 -4.34 2.65
C ASP A 219 12.78 -3.18 1.72
N ALA A 220 11.53 -3.10 1.27
CA ALA A 220 11.02 -1.93 0.56
C ALA A 220 10.94 -0.68 1.46
N THR A 221 10.67 -0.87 2.75
CA THR A 221 10.71 0.23 3.75
C THR A 221 12.13 0.71 3.96
N LEU A 222 13.11 -0.19 4.02
CA LEU A 222 14.53 0.16 4.06
C LEU A 222 14.97 0.90 2.79
N LEU A 223 14.54 0.44 1.60
CA LEU A 223 14.78 1.19 0.36
C LEU A 223 14.20 2.60 0.42
N CYS A 224 12.98 2.75 0.93
CA CYS A 224 12.35 4.03 1.14
C CYS A 224 13.17 4.92 2.08
N LEU A 225 13.64 4.37 3.21
CA LEU A 225 14.52 5.07 4.16
C LEU A 225 15.81 5.55 3.47
N TYR A 226 16.51 4.64 2.79
CA TYR A 226 17.79 4.92 2.15
C TYR A 226 17.69 5.91 0.99
N ARG A 227 16.69 5.74 0.11
CA ARG A 227 16.55 6.59 -1.07
C ARG A 227 15.82 7.90 -0.77
N ARG A 228 14.85 7.89 0.15
CA ARG A 228 14.00 9.07 0.38
C ARG A 228 14.38 9.93 1.57
N VAL A 229 14.99 9.33 2.60
CA VAL A 229 15.32 10.04 3.84
C VAL A 229 16.82 10.30 3.92
N ASP A 230 17.64 9.28 3.67
CA ASP A 230 19.11 9.41 3.66
C ASP A 230 19.65 9.92 2.31
N GLU A 231 18.81 9.93 1.27
CA GLU A 231 19.14 10.39 -0.08
C GLU A 231 20.36 9.68 -0.70
N LEU A 232 20.63 8.43 -0.27
CA LEU A 232 21.74 7.63 -0.77
C LEU A 232 21.57 7.38 -2.28
N PRO A 233 22.66 7.36 -3.06
CA PRO A 233 22.57 7.11 -4.50
C PRO A 233 22.12 5.68 -4.79
N LYS A 234 21.65 5.44 -6.01
CA LYS A 234 21.06 4.16 -6.41
C LYS A 234 22.06 2.99 -6.29
N ASP A 235 23.32 3.23 -6.59
CA ASP A 235 24.41 2.26 -6.55
C ASP A 235 25.00 2.04 -5.14
N ASP A 236 24.49 2.74 -4.12
CA ASP A 236 24.91 2.52 -2.73
C ASP A 236 24.69 1.07 -2.29
N ILE A 237 25.64 0.54 -1.52
CA ILE A 237 25.64 -0.85 -1.07
C ILE A 237 24.39 -1.19 -0.24
N LYS A 238 23.89 -0.26 0.59
CA LYS A 238 22.67 -0.48 1.38
C LYS A 238 21.45 -0.59 0.47
N VAL A 239 21.36 0.27 -0.55
CA VAL A 239 20.27 0.26 -1.55
C VAL A 239 20.28 -1.06 -2.31
N GLN A 240 21.42 -1.44 -2.90
CA GLN A 240 21.51 -2.67 -3.68
C GLN A 240 21.33 -3.93 -2.82
N THR A 241 21.79 -3.93 -1.57
CA THR A 241 21.54 -5.04 -0.63
C THR A 241 20.05 -5.22 -0.34
N ALA A 242 19.29 -4.13 -0.21
CA ALA A 242 17.84 -4.18 -0.02
C ALA A 242 17.11 -4.66 -1.29
N VAL A 243 17.54 -4.23 -2.49
CA VAL A 243 17.04 -4.75 -3.77
C VAL A 243 17.26 -6.27 -3.87
N ASP A 244 18.46 -6.74 -3.58
CA ASP A 244 18.78 -8.17 -3.61
C ASP A 244 18.00 -8.98 -2.57
N SER A 245 17.75 -8.40 -1.39
CA SER A 245 16.94 -9.04 -0.34
C SER A 245 15.48 -9.17 -0.74
N ILE A 246 14.93 -8.16 -1.43
CA ILE A 246 13.59 -8.21 -2.05
C ILE A 246 13.54 -9.35 -3.07
N ILE A 247 14.50 -9.44 -3.99
CA ILE A 247 14.51 -10.47 -5.04
C ILE A 247 14.61 -11.87 -4.42
N LYS A 248 15.52 -12.08 -3.45
CA LYS A 248 15.64 -13.35 -2.74
C LYS A 248 14.36 -13.76 -2.00
N SER A 249 13.61 -12.79 -1.49
CA SER A 249 12.31 -13.05 -0.84
C SER A 249 11.22 -13.34 -1.86
N LEU A 250 11.22 -12.62 -3.00
CA LEU A 250 10.28 -12.81 -4.10
C LEU A 250 10.41 -14.19 -4.77
N GLU A 251 11.62 -14.72 -4.86
CA GLU A 251 11.88 -16.06 -5.39
C GLU A 251 11.29 -17.18 -4.53
N LYS A 252 11.04 -16.92 -3.24
CA LYS A 252 10.38 -17.86 -2.32
C LYS A 252 8.86 -17.84 -2.42
N ILE A 253 8.28 -16.92 -3.20
CA ILE A 253 6.85 -16.82 -3.43
C ILE A 253 6.54 -17.43 -4.79
N GLU A 254 5.67 -18.43 -4.82
CA GLU A 254 5.31 -19.09 -6.06
C GLU A 254 4.67 -18.09 -7.02
N LYS A 255 4.97 -18.19 -8.32
CA LYS A 255 4.42 -17.30 -9.35
C LYS A 255 2.88 -17.22 -9.32
N GLN A 256 2.23 -18.32 -8.92
CA GLN A 256 0.77 -18.41 -8.85
C GLN A 256 0.18 -18.01 -7.49
N SER A 257 1.01 -17.62 -6.52
CA SER A 257 0.55 -17.22 -5.20
C SER A 257 -0.45 -16.06 -5.26
N ARG A 258 -1.43 -16.11 -4.35
CA ARG A 258 -2.37 -15.02 -4.08
C ARG A 258 -1.70 -13.81 -3.41
N VAL A 259 -0.57 -14.04 -2.75
CA VAL A 259 0.17 -12.99 -2.02
C VAL A 259 0.69 -11.91 -2.97
N HIS A 260 0.94 -12.28 -4.24
CA HIS A 260 1.40 -11.34 -5.27
C HIS A 260 0.50 -10.13 -5.44
N ALA A 261 -0.81 -10.24 -5.18
CA ALA A 261 -1.76 -9.15 -5.37
C ALA A 261 -1.51 -7.92 -4.47
N GLN A 262 -0.67 -8.05 -3.43
CA GLN A 262 -0.31 -6.97 -2.50
C GLN A 262 1.12 -6.47 -2.70
N LEU A 263 1.89 -7.05 -3.63
CA LEU A 263 3.33 -6.80 -3.74
C LEU A 263 3.68 -5.64 -4.68
N LEU A 264 2.72 -4.85 -5.14
CA LEU A 264 2.95 -3.83 -6.16
C LEU A 264 3.99 -2.80 -5.70
N TRP A 265 3.86 -2.28 -4.49
CA TRP A 265 4.80 -1.31 -3.94
C TRP A 265 6.23 -1.87 -3.75
N PRO A 266 6.44 -3.04 -3.10
CA PRO A 266 7.77 -3.65 -3.02
C PRO A 266 8.40 -3.90 -4.40
N LEU A 267 7.60 -4.38 -5.36
CA LEU A 267 8.07 -4.66 -6.72
C LEU A 267 8.47 -3.38 -7.46
N LEU A 268 7.67 -2.32 -7.39
CA LEU A 268 8.06 -1.03 -7.98
C LEU A 268 9.33 -0.50 -7.33
N SER A 269 9.39 -0.50 -6.00
CA SER A 269 10.52 0.06 -5.25
C SER A 269 11.82 -0.64 -5.63
N ALA A 270 11.85 -1.98 -5.62
CA ALA A 270 13.02 -2.73 -6.05
C ALA A 270 13.31 -2.57 -7.55
N GLY A 271 12.26 -2.50 -8.37
CA GLY A 271 12.38 -2.38 -9.82
C GLY A 271 13.02 -1.07 -10.22
N CYS A 272 12.58 0.05 -9.66
CA CYS A 272 13.19 1.36 -9.86
C CYS A 272 14.65 1.39 -9.39
N GLU A 273 14.97 0.77 -8.26
CA GLU A 273 16.34 0.78 -7.72
C GLU A 273 17.25 -0.33 -8.30
N SER A 274 16.76 -1.16 -9.21
CA SER A 274 17.56 -2.19 -9.88
C SER A 274 18.61 -1.62 -10.84
N THR A 275 19.83 -2.14 -10.73
CA THR A 275 20.99 -1.73 -11.54
C THR A 275 21.32 -2.75 -12.63
N THR A 276 20.95 -4.02 -12.44
CA THR A 276 21.26 -5.09 -13.39
C THR A 276 20.04 -5.54 -14.20
N SER A 277 20.29 -6.07 -15.41
CA SER A 277 19.22 -6.59 -16.26
C SER A 277 18.53 -7.81 -15.65
N SER A 278 19.24 -8.66 -14.90
CA SER A 278 18.67 -9.85 -14.26
C SER A 278 17.64 -9.47 -13.19
N GLN A 279 17.97 -8.50 -12.33
CA GLN A 279 17.05 -7.95 -11.32
C GLN A 279 15.77 -7.41 -11.99
N ARG A 280 15.91 -6.62 -13.06
CA ARG A 280 14.78 -6.07 -13.83
C ARG A 280 13.89 -7.16 -14.41
N THR A 281 14.48 -8.19 -15.00
CA THR A 281 13.74 -9.31 -15.61
C THR A 281 12.89 -10.05 -14.59
N ILE A 282 13.43 -10.36 -13.40
CA ILE A 282 12.70 -11.09 -12.35
C ILE A 282 11.46 -10.29 -11.89
N ILE A 283 11.64 -8.98 -11.65
CA ILE A 283 10.56 -8.11 -11.19
C ILE A 283 9.50 -7.93 -12.28
N MET A 284 9.94 -7.69 -13.53
CA MET A 284 9.06 -7.55 -14.68
C MET A 284 8.20 -8.81 -14.88
N GLU A 285 8.79 -10.01 -14.82
CA GLU A 285 8.05 -11.26 -14.95
C GLU A 285 6.91 -11.35 -13.92
N ARG A 286 7.18 -10.98 -12.65
CA ARG A 286 6.14 -11.01 -11.60
C ARG A 286 5.03 -10.00 -11.84
N MET A 287 5.38 -8.79 -12.29
CA MET A 287 4.38 -7.77 -12.62
C MET A 287 3.51 -8.18 -13.82
N GLU A 288 4.09 -8.77 -14.85
CA GLU A 288 3.37 -9.23 -16.05
C GLU A 288 2.37 -10.34 -15.71
N ILE A 289 2.74 -11.28 -14.83
CA ILE A 289 1.81 -12.31 -14.34
C ILE A 289 0.62 -11.66 -13.60
N MET A 290 0.83 -10.61 -12.82
CA MET A 290 -0.29 -9.92 -12.14
C MET A 290 -1.16 -9.11 -13.10
N ALA A 291 -0.56 -8.43 -14.08
CA ALA A 291 -1.30 -7.71 -15.11
C ALA A 291 -2.24 -8.66 -15.89
N THR A 292 -1.78 -9.86 -16.25
CA THR A 292 -2.63 -10.87 -16.94
C THR A 292 -3.80 -11.39 -16.09
N ARG A 293 -3.75 -11.25 -14.76
CA ARG A 293 -4.89 -11.56 -13.86
C ARG A 293 -5.90 -10.43 -13.72
N GLY A 294 -5.77 -9.38 -14.53
CA GLY A 294 -6.69 -8.24 -14.52
C GLY A 294 -6.47 -7.32 -13.32
N LEU A 295 -5.24 -7.22 -12.80
CA LEU A 295 -4.85 -6.16 -11.87
C LEU A 295 -4.26 -5.00 -12.68
N GLY A 296 -5.10 -4.05 -13.10
CA GLY A 296 -4.72 -2.94 -13.97
C GLY A 296 -3.70 -1.97 -13.35
N SER A 297 -3.64 -1.91 -12.01
CA SER A 297 -2.58 -1.16 -11.30
C SER A 297 -1.18 -1.66 -11.68
N TYR A 298 -1.01 -2.98 -11.85
CA TYR A 298 0.27 -3.57 -12.26
C TYR A 298 0.67 -3.21 -13.69
N GLU A 299 -0.30 -3.16 -14.62
CA GLU A 299 -0.04 -2.75 -16.01
C GLU A 299 0.48 -1.31 -16.06
N ASN A 300 -0.22 -0.39 -15.37
CA ASN A 300 0.17 1.02 -15.32
C ASN A 300 1.54 1.24 -14.65
N VAL A 301 1.79 0.55 -13.54
CA VAL A 301 3.06 0.65 -12.80
C VAL A 301 4.20 0.01 -13.57
N LEU A 302 3.96 -1.09 -14.28
CA LEU A 302 4.96 -1.72 -15.14
C LEU A 302 5.36 -0.82 -16.31
N GLU A 303 4.39 -0.16 -16.95
CA GLU A 303 4.66 0.83 -18.00
C GLU A 303 5.49 2.00 -17.45
N PHE A 304 5.09 2.52 -16.28
CA PHE A 304 5.85 3.56 -15.58
C PHE A 304 7.29 3.13 -15.30
N MET A 305 7.48 1.92 -14.76
CA MET A 305 8.79 1.39 -14.40
C MET A 305 9.69 1.20 -15.64
N LYS A 306 9.13 0.68 -16.74
CA LYS A 306 9.84 0.57 -18.03
C LYS A 306 10.28 1.94 -18.54
N ASN A 307 9.42 2.95 -18.46
CA ASN A 307 9.76 4.34 -18.81
C ASN A 307 10.86 4.91 -17.90
N TYR A 308 10.75 4.68 -16.58
CA TYR A 308 11.74 5.13 -15.61
C TYR A 308 13.12 4.51 -15.85
N TRP A 309 13.21 3.25 -16.28
CA TRP A 309 14.50 2.63 -16.63
C TRP A 309 15.19 3.28 -17.84
N MET A 310 14.42 3.84 -18.77
CA MET A 310 14.95 4.51 -19.95
C MET A 310 15.28 5.98 -19.69
N ASN A 311 14.44 6.66 -18.91
CA ASN A 311 14.40 8.12 -18.83
C ASN A 311 14.57 8.68 -17.41
N GLY A 312 14.59 7.85 -16.38
CA GLY A 312 14.63 8.27 -14.97
C GLY A 312 16.01 8.72 -14.49
N GLY A 313 17.09 8.22 -15.10
CA GLY A 313 18.46 8.50 -14.66
C GLY A 313 18.67 8.15 -13.19
N ASP A 314 19.25 9.09 -12.43
CA ASP A 314 19.51 8.95 -10.99
C ASP A 314 18.40 9.55 -10.09
N LEU A 315 17.38 10.16 -10.71
CA LEU A 315 16.24 10.73 -9.97
C LEU A 315 15.56 9.64 -9.16
N ARG A 316 15.05 9.97 -7.97
CA ARG A 316 14.13 9.07 -7.28
C ARG A 316 12.86 8.89 -8.11
N TRP A 317 12.32 7.67 -8.10
CA TRP A 317 11.13 7.35 -8.89
C TRP A 317 9.92 8.23 -8.56
N ASP A 318 9.75 8.64 -7.30
CA ASP A 318 8.62 9.48 -6.89
C ASP A 318 8.73 10.93 -7.40
N VAL A 319 9.98 11.41 -7.55
CA VAL A 319 10.26 12.70 -8.20
C VAL A 319 10.00 12.59 -9.70
N PHE A 320 10.46 11.51 -10.34
CA PHE A 320 10.19 11.26 -11.76
C PHE A 320 8.69 11.11 -12.06
N ALA A 321 7.93 10.43 -11.19
CA ALA A 321 6.48 10.32 -11.31
C ALA A 321 5.81 11.70 -11.27
N LYS A 322 6.19 12.58 -10.34
CA LYS A 322 5.70 13.96 -10.27
C LYS A 322 6.05 14.76 -11.52
N GLN A 323 7.28 14.68 -12.00
CA GLN A 323 7.74 15.39 -13.21
C GLN A 323 7.01 14.94 -14.48
N THR A 324 6.66 13.66 -14.56
CA THR A 324 5.94 13.09 -15.71
C THR A 324 4.42 13.12 -15.56
N GLY A 325 3.90 13.72 -14.47
CA GLY A 325 2.47 13.80 -14.19
C GLY A 325 1.80 12.43 -13.98
N LYS A 326 2.59 11.40 -13.64
CA LYS A 326 2.10 10.04 -13.42
C LYS A 326 1.58 9.92 -11.99
N ASP A 327 0.29 9.63 -11.88
CA ASP A 327 -0.39 9.39 -10.61
C ASP A 327 -0.46 7.87 -10.34
N LEU A 328 0.31 7.40 -9.37
CA LEU A 328 0.41 5.98 -9.03
C LEU A 328 -0.26 5.70 -7.69
N VAL A 329 -0.99 4.60 -7.60
CA VAL A 329 -1.43 4.03 -6.32
C VAL A 329 -0.90 2.60 -6.28
N LEU A 330 0.01 2.35 -5.34
CA LEU A 330 0.85 1.16 -5.30
C LEU A 330 0.23 0.06 -4.44
N PHE A 331 -1.01 -0.26 -4.77
CA PHE A 331 -1.77 -1.38 -4.26
C PHE A 331 -1.72 -2.55 -5.25
#